data_AF-A0A844X133-F1
#
_entry.id   AF-A0A844X133-F1
#
_cell.length_a   1.000
_cell.length_b   1.000
_cell.length_c   1.000
_cell.angle_alpha   90.00
_cell.angle_beta   90.00
_cell.angle_gamma   90.00
#
_symmetry.space_group_name_H-M   'P 1'
#
loop_
_entity.id
_entity.type
_entity.pdbx_description
1 polymer ?
#
loop_
_entity_poly.entity_id
_entity_poly.type
_entity_poly.pdbx_seq_one_letter_code
_entity_poly.pdbx_strand_id
1 'polypeptide(L)'
;MWIPDKKNQARAECIESKHVMSAKNFGRHLTCWQGGRRKVCKKDATFNQIEGDMHNLQPAIGEVNGDRSNYRYSLFTKEFNQYRQFKSAMDFKAHVFQPRNENRGMIARAYLYMSDKYKINLSNQEKKLMMAWNTMYAPENFECKRNAHIAKVQDNDNKFVTGRCTQ
;
A
#
# COMPACT_ATOMS: atom_id res chain seq x y z
N MET A 1 13.14 -4.35 -16.51
CA MET A 1 11.70 -4.08 -16.30
C MET A 1 11.40 -2.76 -16.99
N TRP A 2 10.74 -2.76 -18.16
CA TRP A 2 10.68 -1.59 -19.04
C TRP A 2 9.29 -0.94 -18.99
N ILE A 3 9.20 0.25 -18.40
CA ILE A 3 8.03 1.14 -18.57
C ILE A 3 8.26 1.86 -19.92
N PRO A 4 7.36 1.72 -20.90
CA PRO A 4 7.61 2.10 -22.29
C PRO A 4 7.52 3.61 -22.57
N ASP A 5 6.75 4.37 -21.78
CA ASP A 5 6.57 5.82 -21.94
C ASP A 5 6.88 6.53 -20.61
N LYS A 6 8.15 6.45 -20.18
CA LYS A 6 8.62 7.03 -18.92
C LYS A 6 8.47 8.55 -18.96
N LYS A 7 7.65 9.11 -18.07
CA LYS A 7 7.65 10.56 -17.79
C LYS A 7 8.84 10.95 -16.92
N ASN A 8 9.35 10.02 -16.10
CA ASN A 8 10.51 10.24 -15.25
C ASN A 8 11.49 9.06 -15.33
N GLN A 9 12.46 9.16 -16.24
CA GLN A 9 13.40 8.08 -16.51
C GLN A 9 14.21 7.66 -15.28
N ALA A 10 14.74 8.62 -14.53
CA ALA A 10 15.54 8.37 -13.33
C ALA A 10 14.76 7.55 -12.29
N ARG A 11 13.49 7.89 -12.04
CA ARG A 11 12.66 7.15 -11.07
C ARG A 11 12.14 5.82 -11.60
N ALA A 12 11.98 5.67 -12.91
CA ALA A 12 11.60 4.39 -13.52
C ALA A 12 12.71 3.33 -13.44
N GLU A 13 13.96 3.74 -13.20
CA GLU A 13 15.15 2.88 -13.10
C GLU A 13 15.53 2.56 -11.64
N CYS A 14 14.77 3.06 -10.67
CA CYS A 14 15.00 2.81 -9.25
C CYS A 14 13.85 2.01 -8.61
N ILE A 15 14.21 1.18 -7.63
CA ILE A 15 13.26 0.58 -6.69
C ILE A 15 13.15 1.49 -5.47
N GLU A 16 11.92 1.88 -5.14
CA GLU A 16 11.59 2.67 -3.97
C GLU A 16 10.75 1.85 -2.99
N SER A 17 10.96 2.07 -1.69
CA SER A 17 10.07 1.55 -0.66
C SER A 17 8.74 2.31 -0.69
N LYS A 18 7.68 1.64 -1.13
CA LYS A 18 6.33 2.16 -1.18
C LYS A 18 5.58 1.85 0.11
N HIS A 19 5.00 2.88 0.71
CA HIS A 19 3.93 2.75 1.70
C HIS A 19 2.64 2.31 1.00
N VAL A 20 2.16 1.10 1.28
CA VAL A 20 0.92 0.55 0.72
C VAL A 20 -0.26 1.46 1.10
N MET A 21 -0.50 1.64 2.40
CA MET A 21 -1.28 2.74 2.97
C MET A 21 -0.37 3.97 3.08
N SER A 22 -0.70 5.04 2.36
CA SER A 22 0.17 6.22 2.28
C SER A 22 0.41 6.89 3.64
N ALA A 23 1.55 7.56 3.79
CA ALA A 23 1.85 8.38 4.96
C ALA A 23 0.79 9.44 5.27
N LYS A 24 0.15 9.99 4.23
CA LYS A 24 -0.99 10.89 4.41
C LYS A 24 -2.18 10.20 5.05
N ASN A 25 -2.50 8.97 4.66
CA ASN A 25 -3.69 8.27 5.17
C ASN A 25 -3.55 7.94 6.65
N PHE A 26 -2.40 7.41 7.06
CA PHE A 26 -2.18 7.07 8.46
C PHE A 26 -1.81 8.30 9.32
N GLY A 27 -1.15 9.30 8.74
CA GLY A 27 -0.68 10.47 9.47
C GLY A 27 -1.74 11.57 9.67
N ARG A 28 -2.71 11.74 8.76
CA ARG A 28 -3.63 12.91 8.77
C ARG A 28 -4.44 13.12 10.06
N HIS A 29 -4.57 12.07 10.87
CA HIS A 29 -5.31 12.11 12.13
C HIS A 29 -4.44 12.50 13.33
N LEU A 30 -3.11 12.52 13.16
CA LEU A 30 -2.17 12.89 14.22
C LEU A 30 -2.01 14.40 14.31
N THR A 31 -1.83 14.92 15.53
CA THR A 31 -1.61 16.34 15.79
C THR A 31 -0.39 16.88 15.05
N CYS A 32 0.70 16.10 14.99
CA CYS A 32 1.91 16.46 14.24
C CYS A 32 1.61 16.77 12.76
N TRP A 33 0.61 16.10 12.18
CA TRP A 33 0.29 16.25 10.77
C TRP A 33 -0.45 17.56 10.51
N GLN A 34 -1.31 17.97 11.43
CA GLN A 34 -1.97 19.28 11.39
C GLN A 34 -0.95 20.41 11.60
N GLY A 35 0.06 20.20 12.45
CA GLY A 35 1.11 21.17 12.74
C GLY A 35 2.19 21.35 11.66
N GLY A 36 2.21 20.53 10.61
CA GLY A 36 3.17 20.68 9.51
C GLY A 36 3.43 19.42 8.70
N ARG A 37 2.43 18.52 8.62
CA ARG A 37 2.42 17.29 7.83
C ARG A 37 3.61 16.38 8.17
N ARG A 38 3.97 15.52 7.22
CA ARG A 38 5.06 14.53 7.36
C ARG A 38 6.38 15.13 7.89
N LYS A 39 6.75 16.36 7.52
CA LYS A 39 8.01 16.98 7.96
C LYS A 39 8.06 17.15 9.47
N VAL A 40 6.95 17.58 10.08
CA VAL A 40 6.83 17.72 11.54
C VAL A 40 6.68 16.35 12.19
N CYS A 41 5.90 15.45 11.59
CA CYS A 41 5.70 14.10 12.13
C CYS A 41 6.95 13.22 12.19
N LYS A 42 8.06 13.56 11.53
CA LYS A 42 9.34 12.83 11.68
C LYS A 42 9.86 12.79 13.14
N LYS A 43 9.40 13.71 13.98
CA LYS A 43 9.76 13.76 15.41
C LYS A 43 8.74 13.05 16.31
N ASP A 44 7.63 12.59 15.75
CA ASP A 44 6.56 11.93 16.48
C ASP A 44 6.79 10.41 16.51
N ALA A 45 6.94 9.84 17.71
CA ALA A 45 7.26 8.43 17.88
C ALA A 45 6.16 7.51 17.33
N THR A 46 4.89 7.89 17.49
CA THR A 46 3.74 7.15 16.96
C THR A 46 3.77 7.14 15.44
N PHE A 47 3.96 8.30 14.81
CA PHE A 47 4.08 8.37 13.35
C PHE A 47 5.25 7.53 12.84
N ASN A 48 6.42 7.63 13.48
CA ASN A 48 7.61 6.87 13.08
C ASN A 48 7.40 5.37 13.21
N GLN A 49 6.70 4.90 14.25
CA GLN A 49 6.35 3.48 14.40
C GLN A 49 5.43 3.01 13.26
N ILE A 50 4.43 3.80 12.89
CA ILE A 50 3.51 3.48 11.78
C ILE A 50 4.24 3.52 10.43
N GLU A 51 5.08 4.54 10.23
CA GLU A 51 5.82 4.77 8.98
C GLU A 51 6.87 3.68 8.72
N GLY A 52 7.50 3.18 9.78
CA GLY A 52 8.52 2.13 9.73
C GLY A 52 7.96 0.70 9.71
N ASP A 53 6.64 0.51 9.80
CA ASP A 53 6.07 -0.84 9.84
C ASP A 53 6.29 -1.58 8.50
N MET A 54 7.12 -2.63 8.50
CA MET A 54 7.45 -3.37 7.28
C MET A 54 6.24 -4.12 6.71
N HIS A 55 5.17 -4.38 7.47
CA HIS A 55 3.93 -4.92 6.89
C HIS A 55 3.28 -3.96 5.89
N ASN A 56 3.62 -2.67 5.95
CA ASN A 56 3.13 -1.63 5.05
C ASN A 56 4.15 -1.19 3.97
N LEU A 57 5.36 -1.77 3.94
CA LEU A 57 6.44 -1.40 3.02
C LEU A 57 6.64 -2.44 1.91
N GLN A 58 6.48 -2.04 0.65
CA GLN A 58 6.66 -2.93 -0.50
C GLN A 58 7.62 -2.31 -1.52
N PRO A 59 8.47 -3.08 -2.21
CA PRO A 59 9.27 -2.57 -3.31
C PRO A 59 8.36 -2.16 -4.47
N ALA A 60 8.58 -0.98 -5.02
CA ALA A 60 7.87 -0.48 -6.20
C ALA A 60 8.83 0.23 -7.14
N ILE A 61 8.51 0.24 -8.44
CA ILE A 61 9.22 1.10 -9.40
C ILE A 61 8.94 2.56 -8.99
N GLY A 62 9.98 3.39 -8.90
CA GLY A 62 9.89 4.76 -8.39
C GLY A 62 8.90 5.62 -9.17
N GLU A 63 8.82 5.48 -10.49
CA GLU A 63 7.80 6.17 -11.30
C GLU A 63 6.37 5.79 -10.88
N VAL A 64 6.08 4.49 -10.75
CA VAL A 64 4.76 4.01 -10.30
C VAL A 64 4.46 4.47 -8.86
N ASN A 65 5.47 4.46 -7.99
CA ASN A 65 5.31 4.96 -6.62
C ASN A 65 5.00 6.46 -6.61
N GLY A 66 5.70 7.23 -7.44
CA GLY A 66 5.50 8.66 -7.65
C GLY A 66 4.11 9.00 -8.17
N ASP A 67 3.72 8.37 -9.29
CA ASP A 67 2.42 8.57 -9.92
C ASP A 67 1.29 8.25 -8.94
N ARG A 68 1.36 7.10 -8.26
CA ARG A 68 0.35 6.68 -7.28
C ARG A 68 0.15 7.73 -6.19
N SER A 69 1.23 8.41 -5.78
CA SER A 69 1.17 9.44 -4.75
C SER A 69 0.40 8.92 -3.51
N ASN A 70 -0.63 9.64 -3.08
CA ASN A 70 -1.56 9.25 -2.03
C ASN A 70 -2.95 8.83 -2.57
N TYR A 71 -3.06 8.45 -3.83
CA TYR A 71 -4.34 8.07 -4.45
C TYR A 71 -4.88 6.79 -3.83
N ARG A 72 -6.20 6.77 -3.63
CA ARG A 72 -6.88 5.63 -3.03
C ARG A 72 -6.94 4.46 -4.01
N TYR A 73 -6.96 3.25 -3.48
CA TYR A 73 -7.20 2.08 -4.31
C TYR A 73 -8.67 2.02 -4.74
N SER A 74 -8.91 1.57 -5.95
CA SER A 74 -10.26 1.40 -6.50
C SER A 74 -10.31 0.26 -7.50
N LEU A 75 -11.53 -0.13 -7.86
CA LEU A 75 -11.85 -1.01 -8.97
C LEU A 75 -12.77 -0.22 -9.91
N PHE A 76 -12.36 -0.07 -11.17
CA PHE A 76 -13.10 0.64 -12.20
C PHE A 76 -12.96 -0.09 -13.55
N THR A 77 -13.92 0.13 -14.44
CA THR A 77 -13.99 -0.49 -15.77
C THR A 77 -13.34 0.34 -16.87
N LYS A 78 -12.94 1.58 -16.55
CA LYS A 78 -12.26 2.46 -17.50
C LYS A 78 -10.87 1.93 -17.82
N GLU A 79 -10.60 1.72 -19.10
CA GLU A 79 -9.29 1.27 -19.57
C GLU A 79 -8.30 2.43 -19.64
N PHE A 80 -7.05 2.15 -19.26
CA PHE A 80 -5.96 3.08 -19.41
C PHE A 80 -4.70 2.34 -19.89
N ASN A 81 -3.92 3.00 -20.73
CA ASN A 81 -2.73 2.42 -21.36
C ASN A 81 -1.40 2.91 -20.78
N GLN A 82 -1.40 3.66 -19.66
CA GLN A 82 -0.20 4.37 -19.17
C GLN A 82 0.97 3.44 -18.84
N TYR A 83 0.68 2.23 -18.34
CA TYR A 83 1.69 1.24 -17.98
C TYR A 83 1.74 0.04 -18.93
N ARG A 84 1.07 0.14 -20.10
CA ARG A 84 0.94 -0.89 -21.17
C ARG A 84 0.81 -2.33 -20.65
N GLN A 85 1.94 -3.02 -20.56
CA GLN A 85 2.04 -4.45 -20.20
C GLN A 85 1.65 -4.71 -18.74
N PHE A 86 1.76 -3.69 -17.89
CA PHE A 86 1.34 -3.75 -16.50
C PHE A 86 -0.14 -3.43 -16.41
N LYS A 87 -0.95 -4.42 -15.99
CA LYS A 87 -2.40 -4.33 -15.78
C LYS A 87 -2.82 -3.45 -14.59
N SER A 88 -1.99 -2.47 -14.22
CA SER A 88 -2.36 -1.43 -13.27
C SER A 88 -2.78 -0.17 -14.02
N ALA A 89 -3.66 0.63 -13.45
CA ALA A 89 -4.19 1.82 -14.10
C ALA A 89 -4.38 2.97 -13.12
N MET A 90 -4.22 4.20 -13.62
CA MET A 90 -4.39 5.43 -12.85
C MET A 90 -5.47 6.30 -13.48
N ASP A 91 -6.47 6.71 -12.69
CA ASP A 91 -7.32 7.84 -13.05
C ASP A 91 -6.87 9.07 -12.27
N PHE A 92 -6.05 9.91 -12.90
CA PHE A 92 -5.52 11.13 -12.30
C PHE A 92 -6.62 12.15 -11.98
N LYS A 93 -7.72 12.16 -12.75
CA LYS A 93 -8.85 13.07 -12.51
C LYS A 93 -9.61 12.65 -11.26
N ALA A 94 -9.90 11.35 -11.14
CA ALA A 94 -10.61 10.78 -10.00
C ALA A 94 -9.71 10.47 -8.78
N HIS A 95 -8.39 10.67 -8.90
CA HIS A 95 -7.40 10.40 -7.85
C HIS A 95 -7.47 8.96 -7.31
N VAL A 96 -7.58 7.98 -8.23
CA VAL A 96 -7.67 6.56 -7.92
C VAL A 96 -6.63 5.73 -8.66
N PHE A 97 -6.16 4.68 -8.01
CA PHE A 97 -5.28 3.67 -8.58
C PHE A 97 -5.93 2.29 -8.56
N GLN A 98 -5.96 1.63 -9.70
CA GLN A 98 -6.33 0.23 -9.82
C GLN A 98 -5.06 -0.61 -9.92
N PRO A 99 -4.74 -1.43 -8.91
CA PRO A 99 -3.63 -2.35 -8.99
C PRO A 99 -4.00 -3.57 -9.84
N ARG A 100 -2.98 -4.18 -10.45
CA ARG A 100 -3.08 -5.52 -11.05
C ARG A 100 -3.60 -6.54 -10.03
N ASN A 101 -4.28 -7.57 -10.52
CA ASN A 101 -5.00 -8.55 -9.70
C ASN A 101 -4.11 -9.22 -8.65
N GLU A 102 -2.89 -9.57 -9.03
CA GLU A 102 -1.92 -10.31 -8.21
C GLU A 102 -1.49 -9.51 -6.97
N ASN A 103 -1.63 -8.17 -7.01
CA ASN A 103 -1.27 -7.31 -5.88
C ASN A 103 -2.45 -7.00 -4.94
N ARG A 104 -3.70 -7.29 -5.34
CA ARG A 104 -4.91 -6.85 -4.62
C ARG A 104 -5.02 -7.47 -3.23
N GLY A 105 -4.73 -8.76 -3.11
CA GLY A 105 -4.77 -9.49 -1.82
C GLY A 105 -3.80 -8.90 -0.80
N MET A 106 -2.52 -8.72 -1.19
CA MET A 106 -1.51 -8.10 -0.34
C MET A 106 -1.89 -6.68 0.11
N ILE A 107 -2.40 -5.86 -0.83
CA ILE A 107 -2.82 -4.49 -0.53
C ILE A 107 -3.95 -4.50 0.50
N ALA A 108 -4.93 -5.39 0.32
CA ALA A 108 -6.05 -5.55 1.23
C ALA A 108 -5.62 -5.95 2.63
N ARG A 109 -4.78 -6.97 2.76
CA ARG A 109 -4.27 -7.44 4.06
C ARG A 109 -3.42 -6.39 4.76
N ALA A 110 -2.59 -5.64 4.03
CA ALA A 110 -1.84 -4.52 4.59
C ALA A 110 -2.78 -3.40 5.11
N TYR A 111 -3.83 -3.04 4.36
CA TYR A 111 -4.79 -2.02 4.80
C TYR A 111 -5.57 -2.44 6.05
N LEU A 112 -6.06 -3.69 6.07
CA LEU A 112 -6.80 -4.24 7.19
C LEU A 112 -5.91 -4.33 8.43
N TYR A 113 -4.67 -4.78 8.26
CA TYR A 113 -3.65 -4.78 9.31
C TYR A 113 -3.39 -3.39 9.90
N MET A 114 -3.09 -2.41 9.06
CA MET A 114 -2.79 -1.05 9.52
C MET A 114 -4.00 -0.43 10.24
N SER A 115 -5.21 -0.67 9.75
CA SER A 115 -6.45 -0.22 10.38
C SER A 115 -6.67 -0.88 11.74
N ASP A 116 -6.47 -2.19 11.85
CA ASP A 116 -6.64 -2.95 13.10
C ASP A 116 -5.57 -2.61 14.16
N LYS A 117 -4.28 -2.59 13.76
CA LYS A 117 -3.13 -2.37 14.63
C LYS A 117 -3.09 -0.94 15.18
N TYR A 118 -3.29 0.05 14.31
CA TYR A 118 -3.13 1.48 14.63
C TYR A 118 -4.45 2.25 14.75
N LYS A 119 -5.58 1.54 14.73
CA LYS A 119 -6.94 2.12 14.83
C LYS A 119 -7.21 3.21 13.78
N ILE A 120 -6.63 3.05 12.59
CA ILE A 120 -6.81 3.99 11.48
C ILE A 120 -8.18 3.76 10.85
N ASN A 121 -9.01 4.80 10.82
CA ASN A 121 -10.34 4.74 10.24
C ASN A 121 -10.29 4.64 8.72
N LEU A 122 -10.87 3.55 8.19
CA LEU A 122 -11.16 3.39 6.77
C LEU A 122 -12.57 3.88 6.48
N SER A 123 -12.78 4.51 5.32
CA SER A 123 -14.15 4.77 4.87
C SER A 123 -14.90 3.46 4.65
N ASN A 124 -16.23 3.49 4.72
CA ASN A 124 -17.06 2.31 4.47
C ASN A 124 -16.77 1.67 3.11
N GLN A 125 -16.52 2.49 2.08
CA GLN A 125 -16.16 2.02 0.75
C GLN A 125 -14.79 1.33 0.72
N GLU A 126 -13.76 1.93 1.33
CA GLU A 126 -12.43 1.32 1.42
C GLU A 126 -12.47 0.02 2.21
N LYS A 127 -13.13 0.01 3.38
CA LYS A 127 -13.25 -1.19 4.21
C LYS A 127 -13.90 -2.34 3.45
N LYS A 128 -15.01 -2.09 2.76
CA LYS A 128 -15.70 -3.10 1.92
C LYS A 128 -14.80 -3.61 0.79
N LEU A 129 -14.09 -2.71 0.10
CA LEU A 129 -13.18 -3.07 -0.98
C LEU A 129 -12.04 -3.97 -0.47
N MET A 130 -11.40 -3.60 0.65
CA MET A 130 -10.30 -4.38 1.23
C MET A 130 -10.78 -5.72 1.76
N MET A 131 -11.96 -5.79 2.39
CA MET A 131 -12.55 -7.07 2.79
C MET A 131 -12.81 -7.98 1.59
N ALA A 132 -13.42 -7.44 0.52
CA ALA A 132 -13.68 -8.20 -0.70
C ALA A 132 -12.39 -8.71 -1.35
N TRP A 133 -11.37 -7.85 -1.50
CA TRP A 133 -10.08 -8.24 -2.06
C TRP A 133 -9.33 -9.24 -1.18
N ASN A 134 -9.37 -9.10 0.14
CA ASN A 134 -8.79 -10.11 1.04
C ASN A 134 -9.45 -11.49 0.82
N THR A 135 -10.78 -11.51 0.64
CA THR A 135 -11.54 -12.74 0.36
C THR A 135 -11.23 -13.35 -0.99
N MET A 136 -11.24 -12.55 -2.06
CA MET A 136 -11.07 -13.04 -3.43
C MET A 136 -9.65 -13.45 -3.78
N TYR A 137 -8.64 -12.84 -3.14
CA TYR A 137 -7.23 -13.07 -3.47
C TYR A 137 -6.49 -13.61 -2.24
N ALA A 138 -6.38 -14.94 -2.14
CA ALA A 138 -5.68 -15.63 -1.05
C ALA A 138 -4.19 -15.20 -0.98
N PRO A 139 -3.53 -15.28 0.19
CA PRO A 139 -2.09 -15.07 0.27
C PRO A 139 -1.35 -16.19 -0.46
N GLU A 140 -0.29 -15.80 -1.17
CA GLU A 140 0.63 -16.74 -1.79
C GLU A 140 1.77 -17.10 -0.83
N ASN A 141 2.49 -18.18 -1.12
CA ASN A 141 3.61 -18.66 -0.30
C ASN A 141 4.67 -17.59 0.00
N PHE A 142 4.96 -16.71 -0.97
CA PHE A 142 5.93 -15.63 -0.75
C PHE A 142 5.43 -14.62 0.30
N GLU A 143 4.13 -14.30 0.32
CA GLU A 143 3.54 -13.36 1.26
C GLU A 143 3.54 -13.95 2.67
N CYS A 144 3.20 -15.23 2.81
CA CYS A 144 3.26 -15.97 4.06
C CYS A 144 4.70 -16.00 4.63
N LYS A 145 5.69 -16.34 3.81
CA LYS A 145 7.11 -16.32 4.21
C LYS A 145 7.59 -14.92 4.59
N ARG A 146 7.23 -13.90 3.79
CA ARG A 146 7.56 -12.50 4.08
C ARG A 146 6.97 -12.06 5.42
N ASN A 147 5.70 -12.38 5.67
CA ASN A 147 5.03 -12.06 6.93
C ASN A 147 5.74 -12.72 8.13
N ALA A 148 6.10 -14.01 8.02
CA ALA A 148 6.84 -14.72 9.07
C ALA A 148 8.22 -14.11 9.33
N HIS A 149 8.93 -13.66 8.29
CA HIS A 149 10.20 -12.95 8.47
C HIS A 149 10.03 -11.60 9.15
N ILE A 150 9.02 -10.83 8.76
CA ILE A 150 8.73 -9.54 9.38
C ILE A 150 8.38 -9.72 10.85
N ALA A 151 7.53 -10.71 11.19
CA ALA A 151 7.16 -10.99 12.57
C ALA A 151 8.37 -11.30 13.45
N LYS A 152 9.37 -12.02 12.92
CA LYS A 152 10.63 -12.28 13.64
C LYS A 152 11.48 -11.04 13.89
N VAL A 153 11.43 -10.04 12.99
CA VAL A 153 12.28 -8.84 13.06
C VAL A 153 11.61 -7.70 13.82
N GLN A 154 10.30 -7.50 13.63
CA GLN A 154 9.54 -6.41 14.24
C GLN A 154 8.70 -6.81 15.45
N ASP A 155 8.65 -8.10 15.76
CA ASP A 155 7.86 -8.65 16.87
C ASP A 155 6.34 -8.38 16.74
N ASN A 156 5.82 -8.44 15.51
CA ASN A 156 4.40 -8.29 15.22
C ASN A 156 3.95 -9.10 13.99
N ASP A 157 2.79 -9.76 14.11
CA ASP A 157 2.18 -10.53 13.02
C ASP A 157 1.10 -9.74 12.27
N ASN A 158 1.00 -9.95 10.96
CA ASN A 158 -0.20 -9.59 10.21
C ASN A 158 -1.17 -10.76 10.20
N LYS A 159 -2.11 -10.76 11.16
CA LYS A 159 -3.15 -11.79 11.31
C LYS A 159 -4.00 -12.03 10.07
N PHE A 160 -4.11 -11.02 9.19
CA PHE A 160 -4.86 -11.16 7.93
C PHE A 160 -4.11 -11.98 6.89
N VAL A 161 -2.79 -12.12 7.02
CA VAL A 161 -1.95 -13.03 6.24
C VAL A 161 -1.97 -14.43 6.89
N THR A 162 -1.54 -14.56 8.14
CA THR A 162 -1.41 -15.87 8.82
C THR A 162 -2.70 -16.65 8.88
N GLY A 163 -3.83 -16.00 9.20
CA GLY A 163 -5.14 -16.65 9.25
C GLY A 163 -5.64 -17.21 7.92
N ARG A 164 -4.88 -17.02 6.82
CA ARG A 164 -5.21 -17.49 5.48
C ARG A 164 -4.06 -18.21 4.77
N CYS A 165 -2.90 -18.34 5.40
CA CYS A 165 -1.81 -19.14 4.87
C CYS A 165 -2.15 -20.62 5.04
N THR A 166 -2.13 -21.40 3.96
CA THR A 166 -2.17 -22.87 4.04
C THR A 166 -0.83 -23.34 4.62
N GLN A 167 -0.88 -24.23 5.61
CA GLN A 167 0.30 -24.92 6.12
C GLN A 167 0.91 -25.83 5.05
#